data_AF-C1JJL0-F1
#
_entry.id   AF-C1JJL0-F1
#
_cell.length_a   1.000
_cell.length_b   1.000
_cell.length_c   1.000
_cell.angle_alpha   90.00
_cell.angle_beta   90.00
_cell.angle_gamma   90.00
#
_symmetry.space_group_name_H-M   'P 1'
#
loop_
_entity.id
_entity.type
_entity.pdbx_description
1 polymer ?
#
loop_
_entity_poly.entity_id
_entity_poly.type
_entity_poly.pdbx_seq_one_letter_code
_entity_poly.pdbx_strand_id
1 'polypeptide(L)'
;VRKLEDAGAMDYTIIVSATASEAAALQFISPYSACSMGEYFRDNGMHALIIYDDLSKHAVAYRQISLLLRRPPGREAYPGDVFYLHSRLLERAAKMSDAEGGGSLTALPIIETQAGDVSAYIPTNVISITDGQIFLESELFYKGVRPAVN
;
A
#
# COMPACT_ATOMS: atom_id res chain seq x y z
N VAL A 1 -7.14 11.32 -11.70
CA VAL A 1 -7.33 10.82 -13.08
C VAL A 1 -6.78 11.81 -14.10
N ARG A 2 -7.30 13.04 -14.21
CA ARG A 2 -6.87 14.05 -15.21
C ARG A 2 -5.37 14.17 -15.48
N LYS A 3 -4.50 14.23 -14.45
CA LYS A 3 -3.04 14.28 -14.66
C LYS A 3 -2.47 13.07 -15.42
N LEU A 4 -3.05 11.88 -15.21
CA LEU A 4 -2.66 10.66 -15.93
C LEU A 4 -3.17 10.71 -17.37
N GLU A 5 -4.37 11.25 -17.61
CA GLU A 5 -4.92 11.46 -18.96
C GLU A 5 -4.07 12.47 -19.74
N ASP A 6 -3.77 13.62 -19.13
CA ASP A 6 -2.95 14.68 -19.73
C ASP A 6 -1.53 14.18 -20.08
N ALA A 7 -1.01 13.21 -19.33
CA ALA A 7 0.30 12.59 -19.57
C ALA A 7 0.25 11.34 -20.48
N GLY A 8 -0.93 10.94 -20.97
CA GLY A 8 -1.11 9.72 -21.78
C GLY A 8 -0.89 8.41 -21.01
N ALA A 9 -0.95 8.45 -19.67
CA ALA A 9 -0.63 7.31 -18.81
C ALA A 9 -1.81 6.36 -18.58
N MET A 10 -3.03 6.76 -18.93
CA MET A 10 -4.23 5.94 -18.69
C MET A 10 -4.27 4.66 -19.53
N ASP A 11 -3.61 4.62 -20.70
CA ASP A 11 -3.60 3.46 -21.59
C ASP A 11 -2.97 2.20 -20.95
N TYR A 12 -2.14 2.41 -19.92
CA TYR A 12 -1.45 1.35 -19.18
C TYR A 12 -1.69 1.43 -17.66
N THR A 13 -2.68 2.18 -17.21
CA THR A 13 -2.97 2.37 -15.78
C THR A 13 -4.39 1.93 -15.42
N ILE A 14 -4.50 1.09 -14.39
CA ILE A 14 -5.78 0.76 -13.76
C ILE A 14 -5.88 1.54 -12.45
N ILE A 15 -7.00 2.23 -12.23
CA ILE A 15 -7.29 2.91 -10.97
C ILE A 15 -8.35 2.14 -10.20
N VAL A 16 -7.96 1.56 -9.08
CA VAL A 16 -8.90 1.01 -8.08
C VAL A 16 -9.13 2.08 -7.03
N SER A 17 -10.36 2.57 -6.91
CA SER A 17 -10.71 3.65 -5.99
C SER A 17 -11.63 3.14 -4.88
N ALA A 18 -11.23 3.38 -3.64
CA ALA A 18 -12.08 3.27 -2.46
C ALA A 18 -11.88 4.54 -1.61
N THR A 19 -12.73 5.52 -1.86
CA THR A 19 -12.71 6.87 -1.28
C THR A 19 -13.17 6.90 0.18
N ALA A 20 -12.91 8.02 0.86
CA ALA A 20 -13.28 8.23 2.26
C ALA A 20 -14.80 8.14 2.53
N SER A 21 -15.63 8.42 1.51
CA SER A 21 -17.10 8.31 1.61
C SER A 21 -17.63 6.88 1.51
N GLU A 22 -16.80 5.94 1.06
CA GLU A 22 -17.19 4.55 0.90
C GLU A 22 -17.02 3.76 2.20
N ALA A 23 -17.71 2.62 2.29
CA ALA A 23 -17.67 1.77 3.48
C ALA A 23 -16.25 1.27 3.77
N ALA A 24 -15.92 1.11 5.06
CA ALA A 24 -14.65 0.54 5.50
C ALA A 24 -14.35 -0.84 4.86
N ALA A 25 -15.38 -1.63 4.54
CA ALA A 25 -15.24 -2.90 3.83
C ALA A 25 -14.66 -2.74 2.42
N LEU A 26 -15.05 -1.68 1.68
CA LEU A 26 -14.52 -1.39 0.36
C LEU A 26 -13.07 -0.90 0.45
N GLN A 27 -12.78 -0.03 1.40
CA GLN A 27 -11.39 0.42 1.67
C GLN A 27 -10.49 -0.73 2.09
N PHE A 28 -11.03 -1.71 2.84
CA PHE A 28 -10.30 -2.91 3.24
C PHE A 28 -10.02 -3.86 2.06
N ILE A 29 -10.96 -4.05 1.13
CA ILE A 29 -10.76 -5.02 0.05
C ILE A 29 -10.00 -4.42 -1.15
N SER A 30 -10.03 -3.10 -1.35
CA SER A 30 -9.49 -2.47 -2.55
C SER A 30 -8.01 -2.79 -2.82
N PRO A 31 -7.09 -2.87 -1.83
CA PRO A 31 -5.70 -3.21 -2.12
C PRO A 31 -5.55 -4.66 -2.58
N TYR A 32 -6.36 -5.59 -2.05
CA TYR A 32 -6.36 -6.98 -2.48
C TYR A 32 -6.91 -7.15 -3.90
N SER A 33 -7.97 -6.40 -4.24
CA SER A 33 -8.52 -6.36 -5.60
C SER A 33 -7.50 -5.83 -6.59
N ALA A 34 -6.85 -4.70 -6.28
CA ALA A 34 -5.80 -4.12 -7.12
C ALA A 34 -4.60 -5.05 -7.29
N CYS A 35 -4.15 -5.69 -6.20
CA CYS A 35 -3.06 -6.66 -6.24
C CYS A 35 -3.41 -7.83 -7.17
N SER A 36 -4.64 -8.35 -7.11
CA SER A 36 -5.09 -9.44 -7.99
C SER A 36 -5.10 -9.03 -9.47
N MET A 37 -5.43 -7.78 -9.79
CA MET A 37 -5.31 -7.23 -11.15
C MET A 37 -3.84 -7.15 -11.59
N GLY A 38 -2.93 -6.77 -10.68
CA GLY A 38 -1.48 -6.75 -10.94
C GLY A 38 -0.89 -8.14 -11.14
N GLU A 39 -1.35 -9.13 -10.37
CA GLU A 39 -0.92 -10.52 -10.48
C GLU A 39 -1.27 -11.12 -11.83
N TYR A 40 -2.40 -10.75 -12.44
CA TYR A 40 -2.71 -11.16 -13.81
C TYR A 40 -1.57 -10.82 -14.77
N PHE A 41 -1.01 -9.60 -14.70
CA PHE A 41 0.12 -9.23 -15.55
C PHE A 41 1.40 -9.99 -15.17
N ARG A 42 1.70 -10.12 -13.87
CA ARG A 42 2.85 -10.88 -13.36
C ARG A 42 2.85 -12.33 -13.85
N ASP A 43 1.71 -13.00 -13.73
CA ASP A 43 1.56 -14.43 -14.02
C ASP A 43 1.47 -14.72 -15.52
N ASN A 44 1.25 -13.69 -16.36
CA ASN A 44 1.32 -13.77 -17.81
C ASN A 44 2.66 -13.29 -18.37
N GLY A 45 3.72 -13.32 -17.56
CA GLY A 45 5.08 -12.97 -17.98
C GLY A 45 5.32 -11.47 -18.22
N MET A 46 4.40 -10.61 -17.77
CA MET A 46 4.51 -9.16 -17.91
C MET A 46 5.03 -8.53 -16.61
N HIS A 47 5.34 -7.24 -16.68
CA HIS A 47 5.79 -6.45 -15.54
C HIS A 47 4.73 -5.42 -15.17
N ALA A 48 4.33 -5.40 -13.90
CA ALA A 48 3.35 -4.47 -13.36
C ALA A 48 3.92 -3.69 -12.17
N LEU A 49 3.40 -2.48 -12.00
CA LEU A 49 3.66 -1.62 -10.85
C LEU A 49 2.34 -1.40 -10.11
N ILE A 50 2.34 -1.58 -8.79
CA ILE A 50 1.20 -1.27 -7.93
C ILE A 50 1.59 -0.22 -6.88
N ILE A 51 0.75 0.79 -6.74
CA ILE A 51 0.90 1.86 -5.74
C ILE A 51 -0.29 1.75 -4.79
N TYR A 52 -0.01 1.65 -3.50
CA TYR A 52 -1.06 1.64 -2.47
C TYR A 52 -1.05 3.00 -1.74
N ASP A 53 -2.04 3.84 -2.02
CA ASP A 53 -2.18 5.20 -1.48
C ASP A 53 -3.47 5.33 -0.64
N ASP A 54 -3.45 5.07 0.67
CA ASP A 54 -2.29 4.64 1.47
C ASP A 54 -2.64 3.48 2.42
N LEU A 55 -1.62 2.73 2.84
CA LEU A 55 -1.80 1.58 3.72
C LEU A 55 -2.04 1.96 5.18
N SER A 56 -1.77 3.21 5.58
CA SER A 56 -2.17 3.72 6.91
C SER A 56 -3.70 3.75 7.02
N LYS A 57 -4.39 4.30 6.01
CA LYS A 57 -5.86 4.33 5.92
C LYS A 57 -6.45 2.94 5.75
N HIS A 58 -5.76 2.04 5.02
CA HIS A 58 -6.15 0.63 4.93
C HIS A 58 -6.18 -0.05 6.29
N ALA A 59 -5.15 0.13 7.12
CA ALA A 59 -5.11 -0.39 8.48
C ALA A 59 -6.23 0.19 9.36
N VAL A 60 -6.53 1.49 9.22
CA VAL A 60 -7.63 2.14 9.95
C VAL A 60 -9.00 1.53 9.57
N ALA A 61 -9.24 1.25 8.29
CA ALA A 61 -10.45 0.57 7.84
C ALA A 61 -10.56 -0.84 8.43
N TYR A 62 -9.46 -1.61 8.45
CA TYR A 62 -9.45 -2.94 9.05
C TYR A 62 -9.67 -2.91 10.57
N ARG A 63 -9.12 -1.90 11.26
CA ARG A 63 -9.38 -1.65 12.67
C ARG A 63 -10.86 -1.39 12.93
N GLN A 64 -11.50 -0.54 12.14
CA GLN A 64 -12.94 -0.27 12.26
C GLN A 64 -13.77 -1.53 12.12
N ILE A 65 -13.52 -2.34 11.09
CA ILE A 65 -14.22 -3.62 10.88
C ILE A 65 -14.02 -4.55 12.08
N SER A 66 -12.78 -4.69 12.54
CA SER A 66 -12.43 -5.61 13.64
C SER A 66 -13.09 -5.22 14.96
N LEU A 67 -13.13 -3.93 15.28
CA LEU A 67 -13.77 -3.41 16.49
C LEU A 67 -15.29 -3.58 16.44
N LEU A 68 -15.93 -3.33 15.29
CA LEU A 68 -17.37 -3.56 15.11
C LEU A 68 -17.74 -5.05 15.28
N LEU A 69 -16.86 -5.95 14.86
CA LEU A 69 -16.97 -7.39 15.07
C LEU A 69 -16.57 -7.85 16.47
N ARG A 70 -16.27 -6.92 17.39
CA ARG A 70 -15.86 -7.18 18.77
C ARG A 70 -14.62 -8.08 18.89
N ARG A 71 -13.70 -8.00 17.93
CA ARG A 71 -12.39 -8.65 18.05
C ARG A 71 -11.55 -7.91 19.11
N PRO A 72 -10.80 -8.62 19.97
CA PRO A 72 -9.94 -7.99 20.96
C PRO A 72 -8.88 -7.07 20.31
N PRO A 73 -8.77 -5.80 20.73
CA PRO A 73 -7.74 -4.88 20.24
C PRO A 73 -6.41 -5.05 20.99
N GLY A 74 -5.31 -4.74 20.31
CA GLY A 74 -3.95 -4.66 20.85
C GLY A 74 -3.41 -3.23 20.87
N ARG A 75 -2.13 -3.06 20.50
CA ARG A 75 -1.44 -1.76 20.44
C ARG A 75 -2.18 -0.80 19.50
N GLU A 76 -2.35 0.46 19.93
CA GLU A 76 -3.04 1.53 19.17
C GLU A 76 -4.47 1.13 18.69
N ALA A 77 -5.11 0.22 19.43
CA ALA A 77 -6.42 -0.35 19.16
C ALA A 77 -6.54 -1.18 17.86
N TYR A 78 -5.42 -1.53 17.21
CA TYR A 78 -5.43 -2.43 16.05
C TYR A 78 -5.68 -3.88 16.46
N PRO A 79 -6.29 -4.71 15.59
CA PRO A 79 -6.41 -6.15 15.84
C PRO A 79 -5.03 -6.82 15.81
N GLY A 80 -4.89 -7.96 16.49
CA GLY A 80 -3.60 -8.67 16.61
C GLY A 80 -3.01 -9.17 15.29
N ASP A 81 -3.83 -9.30 14.24
CA ASP A 81 -3.45 -9.74 12.90
C ASP A 81 -3.24 -8.58 11.91
N VAL A 82 -3.10 -7.33 12.39
CA VAL A 82 -2.82 -6.18 11.52
C VAL A 82 -1.48 -6.28 10.78
N PHE A 83 -0.50 -6.99 11.34
CA PHE A 83 0.74 -7.31 10.60
C PHE A 83 0.44 -8.22 9.40
N TYR A 84 -0.37 -9.27 9.62
CA TYR A 84 -0.75 -10.22 8.59
C TYR A 84 -1.57 -9.58 7.45
N LEU A 85 -2.31 -8.51 7.75
CA LEU A 85 -3.02 -7.70 6.75
C LEU A 85 -2.07 -7.23 5.63
N HIS A 86 -0.96 -6.58 6.00
CA HIS A 86 -0.02 -6.00 5.06
C HIS A 86 1.03 -7.01 4.57
N SER A 87 1.48 -7.95 5.40
CA SER A 87 2.49 -8.92 4.97
C SER A 87 1.96 -9.79 3.84
N ARG A 88 0.79 -10.41 4.00
CA ARG A 88 0.18 -11.23 2.93
C ARG A 88 -0.18 -10.44 1.67
N LEU A 89 -0.34 -9.13 1.78
CA LEU A 89 -0.61 -8.25 0.64
C LEU A 89 0.68 -7.95 -0.12
N LEU A 90 1.73 -7.55 0.59
CA LEU A 90 2.99 -7.10 -0.01
C LEU A 90 3.87 -8.27 -0.48
N GLU A 91 3.83 -9.42 0.21
CA GLU A 91 4.53 -10.64 -0.22
C GLU A 91 4.04 -11.21 -1.56
N ARG A 92 2.89 -10.73 -2.08
CA ARG A 92 2.42 -11.04 -3.43
C ARG A 92 3.18 -10.26 -4.51
N ALA A 93 3.85 -9.18 -4.15
CA ALA A 93 4.67 -8.40 -5.08
C ALA A 93 6.05 -9.07 -5.21
N ALA A 94 6.24 -9.84 -6.28
CA ALA A 94 7.44 -10.65 -6.49
C ALA A 94 7.86 -10.67 -7.97
N LYS A 95 9.12 -11.04 -8.20
CA LYS A 95 9.66 -11.43 -9.51
C LYS A 95 9.58 -12.95 -9.64
N MET A 96 8.85 -13.41 -10.64
CA MET A 96 8.72 -14.83 -10.94
C MET A 96 10.01 -15.37 -11.57
N SER A 97 10.25 -16.67 -11.37
CA SER A 97 11.37 -17.37 -12.01
C SER A 97 11.14 -17.48 -13.52
N ASP A 98 12.20 -17.81 -14.27
CA ASP A 98 12.08 -18.01 -15.72
C ASP A 98 11.16 -19.20 -16.07
N ALA A 99 11.04 -20.20 -15.18
CA ALA A 99 10.12 -21.33 -15.33
C ALA A 99 8.64 -20.92 -15.21
N GLU A 100 8.36 -19.85 -14.46
CA GLU A 100 7.03 -19.28 -14.22
C GLU A 100 6.76 -18.06 -15.14
N GLY A 101 7.45 -17.97 -16.28
CA GLY A 101 7.25 -16.90 -17.28
C GLY A 101 7.98 -15.58 -16.99
N GLY A 102 8.67 -15.46 -15.86
CA GLY A 102 9.58 -14.36 -15.59
C GLY A 102 8.93 -12.99 -15.33
N GLY A 103 7.61 -12.89 -15.20
CA GLY A 103 6.93 -11.63 -14.93
C GLY A 103 7.20 -11.09 -13.52
N SER A 104 6.79 -9.85 -13.25
CA SER A 104 6.98 -9.22 -11.93
C SER A 104 5.85 -8.30 -11.53
N LEU A 105 5.64 -8.18 -10.22
CA LEU A 105 4.82 -7.15 -9.62
C LEU A 105 5.66 -6.36 -8.62
N THR A 106 5.91 -5.08 -8.91
CA THR A 106 6.62 -4.17 -8.00
C THR A 106 5.60 -3.39 -7.17
N ALA A 107 5.74 -3.39 -5.85
CA ALA A 107 4.87 -2.64 -4.95
C ALA A 107 5.54 -1.38 -4.40
N LEU A 108 4.81 -0.25 -4.45
CA LEU A 108 5.17 1.00 -3.80
C LEU A 108 4.09 1.37 -2.77
N PRO A 109 4.14 0.81 -1.55
CA PRO A 109 3.21 1.18 -0.49
C PRO A 109 3.52 2.56 0.07
N ILE A 110 2.50 3.41 0.20
CA ILE A 110 2.59 4.71 0.88
C ILE A 110 2.11 4.52 2.32
N ILE A 111 2.86 5.09 3.26
CA ILE A 111 2.55 5.13 4.68
C ILE A 111 2.62 6.58 5.15
N GLU A 112 1.51 7.07 5.68
CA GLU A 112 1.46 8.36 6.36
C GLU A 112 2.00 8.21 7.79
N THR A 113 3.05 8.96 8.12
CA THR A 113 3.57 9.09 9.49
C THR A 113 3.00 10.34 10.16
N GLN A 114 2.69 10.24 11.46
CA GLN A 114 2.20 11.39 12.23
C GLN A 114 3.39 12.09 12.87
N ALA A 115 3.57 13.38 12.57
CA ALA A 115 4.68 14.19 13.07
C ALA A 115 6.09 13.58 12.83
N GLY A 116 6.26 12.80 11.75
CA GLY A 116 7.52 12.12 11.45
C GLY A 116 7.83 10.90 12.32
N ASP A 117 6.88 10.43 13.14
CA ASP A 117 7.10 9.26 13.98
C ASP A 117 7.08 7.95 13.16
N VAL A 118 8.27 7.45 12.86
CA VAL A 118 8.48 6.15 12.19
C VAL A 118 8.39 4.96 13.15
N SER A 119 8.32 5.20 14.46
CA SER A 119 8.23 4.16 15.50
C SER A 119 6.80 3.77 15.86
N ALA A 120 5.82 4.44 15.25
CA ALA A 120 4.41 4.09 15.32
C ALA A 120 4.17 2.67 14.78
N TYR A 121 3.08 2.04 15.23
CA TYR A 121 2.91 0.59 15.03
C TYR A 121 2.81 0.18 13.55
N ILE A 122 2.04 0.90 12.74
CA ILE A 122 1.88 0.57 11.31
C ILE A 122 3.15 0.86 10.49
N PRO A 123 3.81 2.03 10.62
CA PRO A 123 5.10 2.26 9.98
C PRO A 123 6.14 1.19 10.30
N THR A 124 6.32 0.83 11.58
CA THR A 124 7.30 -0.19 11.99
C THR A 124 7.01 -1.55 11.34
N ASN A 125 5.74 -1.96 11.29
CA ASN A 125 5.34 -3.21 10.63
C ASN A 125 5.70 -3.20 9.14
N VAL A 126 5.33 -2.14 8.42
CA VAL A 126 5.55 -2.09 6.97
C VAL A 126 7.03 -1.98 6.62
N ILE A 127 7.81 -1.23 7.41
CA ILE A 127 9.28 -1.18 7.29
C ILE A 127 9.88 -2.59 7.37
N SER A 128 9.38 -3.43 8.28
CA SER A 128 9.87 -4.81 8.43
C SER A 128 9.42 -5.79 7.33
N ILE A 129 8.47 -5.39 6.48
CA ILE A 129 7.96 -6.20 5.36
C ILE A 129 8.61 -5.77 4.04
N THR A 130 8.79 -4.48 3.83
CA THR A 130 9.33 -3.92 2.57
C THR A 130 10.85 -4.05 2.46
N ASP A 131 11.35 -4.22 1.24
CA ASP A 131 12.80 -4.32 0.97
C ASP A 131 13.59 -3.01 1.17
N GLY A 132 12.90 -1.87 1.24
CA GLY A 132 13.52 -0.56 1.41
C GLY A 132 12.50 0.55 1.63
N GLN A 133 13.00 1.74 1.94
CA GLN A 133 12.16 2.89 2.29
C GLN A 133 12.65 4.16 1.58
N ILE A 134 11.71 5.02 1.20
CA ILE A 134 11.96 6.39 0.78
C ILE A 134 11.28 7.30 1.80
N PHE A 135 12.07 7.87 2.73
CA PHE A 135 11.55 8.80 3.73
C PHE A 135 11.42 10.19 3.14
N LEU A 136 10.21 10.78 3.25
CA LEU A 136 9.95 12.15 2.84
C LEU A 136 9.82 13.05 4.08
N GLU A 137 10.75 13.99 4.25
CA GLU A 137 10.79 14.83 5.44
C GLU A 137 10.21 16.22 5.22
N SER A 138 9.39 16.65 6.20
CA SER A 138 8.80 17.99 6.18
C SER A 138 9.87 19.09 6.26
N GLU A 139 10.94 18.90 7.04
CA GLU A 139 12.02 19.89 7.15
C GLU A 139 12.73 20.14 5.81
N LEU A 140 13.09 19.07 5.09
CA LEU A 140 13.72 19.17 3.76
C LEU A 140 12.79 19.85 2.76
N PHE A 141 11.49 19.51 2.81
CA PHE A 141 10.48 20.13 1.97
C PHE A 141 10.36 21.64 2.22
N TYR A 142 10.35 22.07 3.49
CA TYR A 142 10.31 23.49 3.87
C TYR A 142 11.60 24.24 3.53
N LYS A 143 12.75 23.54 3.47
CA LYS A 143 14.03 24.07 2.97
C LYS A 143 14.09 24.16 1.44
N GLY A 144 13.05 23.72 0.72
CA GLY A 144 12.95 23.80 -0.74
C GLY A 144 13.51 22.58 -1.49
N VAL A 145 13.96 21.54 -0.78
CA VAL A 145 14.45 20.30 -1.40
C VAL A 145 13.24 19.47 -1.88
N ARG A 146 13.17 19.20 -3.18
CA ARG A 146 12.05 18.48 -3.82
C ARG A 146 12.59 17.53 -4.93
N PRO A 147 12.37 16.21 -4.84
CA PRO A 147 11.67 15.49 -3.77
C PRO A 147 12.45 15.53 -2.44
N ALA A 148 11.73 15.61 -1.33
CA ALA A 148 12.29 15.81 0.02
C ALA A 148 12.81 14.50 0.64
N VAL A 149 13.66 13.77 -0.07
CA VAL A 149 14.20 12.47 0.34
C VAL A 149 15.34 12.66 1.34
N ASN A 150 15.27 11.97 2.48
CA ASN A 150 16.37 11.86 3.47
C ASN A 150 17.23 10.63 3.17
#